data_AF-A0A7V5WQC1-F1
#
_entry.id   AF-A0A7V5WQC1-F1
#
_cell.length_a   1.000
_cell.length_b   1.000
_cell.length_c   1.000
_cell.angle_alpha   90.00
_cell.angle_beta   90.00
_cell.angle_gamma   90.00
#
_symmetry.space_group_name_H-M   'P 1'
#
loop_
_entity.id
_entity.type
_entity.pdbx_description
1 polymer ?
#
loop_
_entity_poly.entity_id
_entity_poly.type
_entity_poly.pdbx_seq_one_letter_code
_entity_poly.pdbx_strand_id
1 'polypeptide(L)'
;GLGTWLFGGPNTVHLGASIIIFGYLGYLLASAYFERSLSTLLVAIVVGVLYGTMIFGVLPITKGVSWQGHLFGLLGGVLSAQLASKNREAF
;
A
#
# COMPACT_ATOMS: atom_id res chain seq x y z
N GLY A 1 -8.73 -5.56 -1.05
CA GLY A 1 -9.86 -6.51 -1.04
C GLY A 1 -10.50 -6.60 -2.40
N LEU A 2 -11.44 -5.69 -2.74
CA LEU A 2 -12.20 -5.73 -3.99
C LEU A 2 -11.33 -5.89 -5.25
N GLY A 3 -10.24 -5.12 -5.37
CA GLY A 3 -9.36 -5.23 -6.54
C GLY A 3 -8.76 -6.63 -6.69
N THR A 4 -8.29 -7.24 -5.60
CA THR A 4 -7.79 -8.62 -5.61
C THR A 4 -8.87 -9.63 -5.98
N TRP A 5 -10.12 -9.40 -5.57
CA TRP A 5 -11.26 -10.27 -5.93
C TRP A 5 -11.63 -10.15 -7.40
N LEU A 6 -11.65 -8.94 -7.96
CA LEU A 6 -12.01 -8.67 -9.35
C LEU A 6 -10.91 -9.07 -10.36
N PHE A 7 -9.65 -8.88 -9.99
CA PHE A 7 -8.50 -9.02 -10.90
C PHE A 7 -7.57 -10.19 -10.51
N GLY A 8 -7.96 -11.00 -9.53
CA GLY A 8 -7.30 -12.26 -9.21
C GLY A 8 -7.37 -13.24 -10.37
N GLY A 9 -6.37 -14.11 -10.50
CA GLY A 9 -6.36 -15.11 -11.56
C GLY A 9 -7.46 -16.17 -11.36
N PRO A 10 -7.91 -16.84 -12.44
CA PRO A 10 -8.78 -18.00 -12.28
C PRO A 10 -8.04 -19.10 -11.50
N ASN A 11 -8.76 -19.77 -10.59
CA ASN A 11 -8.24 -20.84 -9.73
C ASN A 11 -7.03 -20.43 -8.86
N THR A 12 -6.88 -19.14 -8.53
CA THR A 12 -5.86 -18.68 -7.58
C THR A 12 -6.46 -18.36 -6.21
N VAL A 13 -5.73 -18.70 -5.14
CA VAL A 13 -6.07 -18.32 -3.77
C VAL A 13 -5.12 -17.22 -3.32
N HIS A 14 -5.70 -16.08 -2.95
CA HIS A 14 -4.96 -14.93 -2.43
C HIS A 14 -5.11 -14.89 -0.90
N LEU A 15 -4.20 -15.56 -0.19
CA LEU A 15 -4.21 -15.67 1.27
C LEU A 15 -2.94 -15.07 1.88
N GLY A 16 -3.10 -14.31 2.97
CA GLY A 16 -1.99 -13.82 3.78
C GLY A 16 -2.16 -12.38 4.27
N ALA A 17 -1.44 -12.04 5.34
CA ALA A 17 -1.43 -10.69 5.92
C ALA A 17 -0.71 -9.66 5.04
N SER A 18 0.03 -10.09 4.02
CA SER A 18 0.84 -9.19 3.18
C SER A 18 0.01 -8.13 2.46
N ILE A 19 -1.26 -8.40 2.12
CA ILE A 19 -2.16 -7.38 1.57
C ILE A 19 -2.32 -6.16 2.50
N ILE A 20 -2.37 -6.40 3.82
CA ILE A 20 -2.47 -5.34 4.83
C ILE A 20 -1.13 -4.62 4.94
N ILE A 21 -0.02 -5.35 4.91
CA ILE A 21 1.33 -4.77 4.99
C ILE A 21 1.60 -3.83 3.80
N PHE A 22 1.23 -4.24 2.58
CA PHE A 22 1.32 -3.37 1.40
C PHE A 22 0.38 -2.17 1.50
N GLY A 23 -0.80 -2.33 2.12
CA GLY A 23 -1.67 -1.21 2.48
C GLY A 23 -0.98 -0.21 3.40
N TYR A 24 -0.34 -0.66 4.47
CA TYR A 24 0.43 0.23 5.36
C TYR A 24 1.60 0.88 4.65
N LEU A 25 2.35 0.15 3.82
CA LEU A 25 3.44 0.70 3.03
C LEU A 25 2.95 1.85 2.13
N GLY A 26 1.86 1.63 1.39
CA GLY A 26 1.26 2.65 0.52
C GLY A 26 0.76 3.86 1.30
N TYR A 27 0.09 3.62 2.44
CA TYR A 27 -0.41 4.69 3.31
C TYR A 27 0.72 5.56 3.86
N LEU A 28 1.72 4.94 4.50
CA LEU A 28 2.80 5.67 5.20
C LEU A 28 3.68 6.46 4.23
N LEU A 29 3.99 5.90 3.05
CA LEU A 29 4.75 6.62 2.03
C LEU A 29 3.94 7.78 1.42
N ALA A 30 2.64 7.58 1.18
CA ALA A 30 1.78 8.61 0.61
C ALA A 30 1.41 9.72 1.62
N SER A 31 1.36 9.42 2.92
CA SER A 31 1.07 10.40 3.99
C SER A 31 2.07 11.57 3.99
N ALA A 32 3.34 11.36 3.63
CA ALA A 32 4.30 12.46 3.49
C ALA A 32 3.88 13.45 2.39
N TYR A 33 3.37 12.94 1.26
CA TYR A 33 2.94 13.76 0.13
C TYR A 33 1.63 14.50 0.41
N PHE A 34 0.67 13.84 1.04
CA PHE A 34 -0.66 14.40 1.27
C PHE A 34 -0.76 15.27 2.53
N GLU A 35 -0.17 14.85 3.65
CA GLU A 35 -0.26 15.60 4.92
C GLU A 35 0.80 16.70 5.06
N ARG A 36 1.89 16.63 4.28
CA ARG A 36 2.94 17.66 4.20
C ARG A 36 3.50 18.14 5.55
N SER A 37 3.58 17.24 6.52
CA SER A 37 4.12 17.53 7.85
C SER A 37 5.51 16.92 8.02
N LEU A 38 6.33 17.51 8.89
CA LEU A 38 7.67 16.99 9.16
C LEU A 38 7.63 15.56 9.74
N SER A 39 6.62 15.25 10.56
CA SER A 39 6.45 13.92 11.13
C SER A 39 6.15 12.87 10.06
N THR A 40 5.22 13.14 9.13
CA THR A 40 4.91 12.18 8.06
C THR A 40 6.07 12.01 7.09
N LEU A 41 6.84 13.08 6.82
CA LEU A 41 8.07 12.98 6.03
C LEU A 41 9.11 12.07 6.68
N LEU A 42 9.40 12.26 7.98
CA LEU A 42 10.37 11.43 8.71
C LEU A 42 9.94 9.96 8.73
N VAL A 43 8.66 9.69 8.98
CA VAL A 43 8.12 8.33 8.95
C VAL A 43 8.25 7.71 7.55
N ALA A 44 7.89 8.45 6.49
CA ALA A 44 8.01 7.95 5.13
C ALA A 44 9.47 7.68 4.73
N ILE A 45 10.42 8.49 5.18
CA ILE A 45 11.86 8.24 4.95
C ILE A 45 12.30 6.95 5.66
N VAL A 46 11.99 6.80 6.95
CA VAL A 46 12.36 5.59 7.71
C VAL A 46 11.75 4.34 7.07
N VAL A 47 10.46 4.39 6.73
CA VAL A 47 9.77 3.28 6.06
C VAL A 47 10.35 3.02 4.67
N GLY A 48 10.64 4.06 3.89
CA GLY A 48 11.22 3.94 2.56
C GLY A 48 12.62 3.31 2.59
N VAL A 49 13.46 3.67 3.56
CA VAL A 49 14.80 3.09 3.73
C VAL A 49 14.71 1.63 4.18
N LEU A 50 13.88 1.32 5.17
CA LEU A 50 13.82 -0.02 5.76
C LEU A 50 13.02 -1.02 4.90
N TYR A 51 11.97 -0.55 4.22
CA TYR A 51 10.97 -1.39 3.57
C TYR A 51 10.67 -0.98 2.12
N GLY A 52 11.31 0.05 1.56
CA GLY A 52 10.98 0.54 0.21
C GLY A 52 11.15 -0.50 -0.89
N THR A 53 12.07 -1.45 -0.73
CA THR A 53 12.26 -2.56 -1.68
C THR A 53 11.04 -3.49 -1.78
N MET A 54 10.15 -3.49 -0.78
CA MET A 54 8.91 -4.25 -0.85
C MET A 54 8.03 -3.85 -2.02
N ILE A 55 8.18 -2.63 -2.57
CA ILE A 55 7.40 -2.18 -3.73
C ILE A 55 7.53 -3.10 -4.93
N PHE A 56 8.67 -3.79 -5.10
CA PHE A 56 8.86 -4.77 -6.18
C PHE A 56 7.98 -6.03 -6.02
N GLY A 57 7.43 -6.27 -4.82
CA GLY A 57 6.48 -7.37 -4.58
C GLY A 57 5.13 -7.19 -5.27
N VAL A 58 4.84 -6.04 -5.88
CA VAL A 58 3.68 -5.85 -6.74
C VAL A 58 3.89 -6.43 -8.16
N LEU A 59 5.11 -6.86 -8.50
CA LEU A 59 5.42 -7.40 -9.82
C LEU A 59 5.12 -8.91 -9.88
N PRO A 60 4.65 -9.42 -11.04
CA PRO A 60 4.30 -10.84 -11.23
C PRO A 60 5.53 -11.72 -11.49
N ILE A 61 6.57 -11.62 -10.64
CA ILE A 61 7.87 -12.29 -10.85
C ILE A 61 7.96 -13.60 -10.08
N THR A 62 7.38 -13.65 -8.88
CA THR A 62 7.50 -14.81 -7.98
C THR A 62 6.25 -15.69 -8.06
N LYS A 63 6.41 -16.95 -8.45
CA LYS A 63 5.32 -17.92 -8.48
C LYS A 63 4.76 -18.15 -7.07
N GLY A 64 3.43 -18.25 -6.97
CA GLY A 64 2.74 -18.44 -5.69
C GLY A 64 2.56 -17.18 -4.84
N VAL A 65 3.15 -16.04 -5.24
CA VAL A 65 2.94 -14.76 -4.55
C VAL A 65 1.70 -14.06 -5.10
N SER A 66 0.87 -13.58 -4.18
CA SER A 66 -0.33 -12.78 -4.45
C SER A 66 0.01 -11.34 -4.86
N TRP A 67 0.67 -11.16 -6.02
CA TRP A 67 1.12 -9.84 -6.47
C TRP A 67 -0.05 -8.87 -6.71
N GLN A 68 -1.22 -9.33 -7.18
CA GLN A 68 -2.42 -8.49 -7.26
C GLN A 68 -2.89 -8.07 -5.86
N GLY A 69 -2.77 -8.96 -4.88
CA GLY A 69 -3.01 -8.64 -3.47
C GLY A 69 -2.13 -7.47 -3.01
N HIS A 70 -0.83 -7.55 -3.29
CA HIS A 70 0.13 -6.50 -2.96
C HIS A 70 -0.19 -5.18 -3.68
N LEU A 71 -0.46 -5.23 -4.99
CA LEU A 71 -0.79 -4.05 -5.79
C LEU A 71 -2.03 -3.33 -5.25
N PHE A 72 -3.14 -4.05 -5.07
CA PHE A 72 -4.38 -3.44 -4.58
C PHE A 72 -4.33 -3.09 -3.09
N GLY A 73 -3.49 -3.76 -2.30
CA GLY A 73 -3.13 -3.31 -0.96
C GLY A 73 -2.46 -1.95 -1.00
N LEU A 74 -1.36 -1.81 -1.75
CA LEU A 74 -0.60 -0.58 -1.92
C LEU A 74 -1.48 0.59 -2.38
N LEU A 75 -2.25 0.39 -3.46
CA LEU A 75 -3.17 1.41 -3.99
C LEU A 75 -4.26 1.80 -2.98
N GLY A 76 -4.79 0.82 -2.24
CA GLY A 76 -5.75 1.08 -1.17
C GLY A 76 -5.15 1.96 -0.07
N GLY A 77 -3.91 1.69 0.33
CA GLY A 77 -3.17 2.51 1.29
C GLY A 77 -2.97 3.96 0.83
N VAL A 78 -2.54 4.15 -0.41
CA VAL A 78 -2.37 5.49 -1.01
C VAL A 78 -3.70 6.26 -1.01
N LEU A 79 -4.78 5.61 -1.42
CA LEU A 79 -6.12 6.21 -1.41
C LEU A 79 -6.57 6.56 0.02
N SER A 80 -6.33 5.68 0.99
CA SER A 80 -6.64 5.96 2.39
C SER A 80 -5.86 7.16 2.93
N ALA A 81 -4.59 7.35 2.56
CA ALA A 81 -3.81 8.53 2.95
C ALA A 81 -4.40 9.82 2.38
N GLN A 82 -4.81 9.80 1.11
CA GLN A 82 -5.46 10.96 0.47
C GLN A 82 -6.81 11.30 1.13
N LEU A 83 -7.62 10.30 1.46
CA LEU A 83 -8.91 10.53 2.11
C LEU A 83 -8.72 11.05 3.55
N ALA A 84 -7.75 10.50 4.28
CA ALA A 84 -7.42 10.94 5.63
C ALA A 84 -6.92 12.39 5.67
N SER A 85 -6.11 12.81 4.70
CA SER A 85 -5.61 14.20 4.65
C SER A 85 -6.73 15.20 4.39
N LYS A 86 -7.65 14.90 3.46
CA LYS A 86 -8.82 15.75 3.17
C LYS A 86 -9.72 15.94 4.39
N ASN A 87 -9.91 14.90 5.18
CA ASN A 87 -10.72 14.99 6.40
C ASN A 87 -10.09 15.90 7.45
N ARG A 88 -8.76 16.06 7.49
CA ARG A 88 -8.09 16.99 8.42
C ARG A 88 -8.24 18.45 8.00
N GLU A 89 -8.35 18.73 6.70
CA GLU A 89 -8.55 20.09 6.18
C GLU A 89 -10.00 20.59 6.30
N ALA A 90 -10.96 19.68 6.55
CA ALA A 90 -12.38 20.00 6.64
C ALA A 90 -12.84 20.48 8.04
N PHE A 91 -11.93 20.54 9.02
CA PHE A 91 -12.16 21.05 10.38
C PHE A 91 -11.27 22.26 10.66
#